data_AF-V6SRB1-F1
#
_entry.id   AF-V6SRB1-F1
#
_cell.length_a   1.000
_cell.length_b   1.000
_cell.length_c   1.000
_cell.angle_alpha   90.00
_cell.angle_beta   90.00
_cell.angle_gamma   90.00
#
_symmetry.space_group_name_H-M   'P 1'
#
loop_
_entity.id
_entity.type
_entity.pdbx_description
1 polymer ?
#
loop_
_entity_poly.entity_id
_entity_poly.type
_entity_poly.pdbx_seq_one_letter_code
_entity_poly.pdbx_strand_id
1 'polypeptide(L)'
;MTDNPGDYDEVNVEVVDVMIKSNSDTGEGGWVSIGNINPGIYDLLELTGGISVILADNEVPSGHLGQMRLILGDENTVVKDGIIYPLRTPSAQQSGLKLQINQTLEPDFTYNFLLDFDVHNSVVVEAGNSGNYNLHPVIRVTTEVASGAIKGTVLPADVPTLASVVVNGVTVTAETNDIGVFQLNGIPSGTYSVTLTPDAASGLGVLVVDGVVVVNGQITDMGSLTLP
;
A
#
# COMPACT_ATOMS: atom_id res chain seq x y z
N MET A 1 -30.78 4.11 28.61
CA MET A 1 -30.68 4.51 27.20
C MET A 1 -29.42 3.86 26.69
N THR A 2 -29.57 2.90 25.80
CA THR A 2 -28.45 2.15 25.23
C THR A 2 -28.20 2.81 23.89
N ASP A 3 -27.13 3.61 23.80
CA ASP A 3 -26.66 4.18 22.54
C ASP A 3 -26.27 2.99 21.64
N ASN A 4 -27.03 2.78 20.57
CA ASN A 4 -26.67 1.75 19.59
C ASN A 4 -25.51 2.30 18.75
N PRO A 5 -24.56 1.46 18.34
CA PRO A 5 -23.53 1.87 17.39
C PRO A 5 -24.20 2.27 16.07
N GLY A 6 -24.15 3.56 15.70
CA GLY A 6 -24.65 4.06 14.41
C GLY A 6 -25.45 5.37 14.42
N ASP A 7 -25.66 6.02 15.56
CA ASP A 7 -26.43 7.28 15.67
C ASP A 7 -25.54 8.55 15.62
N TYR A 8 -24.38 8.49 14.97
CA TYR A 8 -23.46 9.62 14.83
C TYR A 8 -23.55 10.21 13.42
N ASP A 9 -23.48 11.53 13.32
CA ASP A 9 -23.46 12.25 12.05
C ASP A 9 -22.07 12.14 11.37
N GLU A 10 -21.00 12.18 12.16
CA GLU A 10 -19.60 12.08 11.70
C GLU A 10 -18.73 11.38 12.76
N VAL A 11 -17.72 10.62 12.34
CA VAL A 11 -16.67 10.08 13.22
C VAL A 11 -15.30 10.43 12.63
N ASN A 12 -14.74 11.55 13.09
CA ASN A 12 -13.53 12.16 12.56
C ASN A 12 -12.28 11.67 13.29
N VAL A 13 -11.35 11.05 12.56
CA VAL A 13 -10.08 10.54 13.09
C VAL A 13 -8.90 11.18 12.39
N GLU A 14 -8.01 11.79 13.17
CA GLU A 14 -6.75 12.38 12.70
C GLU A 14 -5.69 11.29 12.59
N VAL A 15 -5.17 11.05 11.38
CA VAL A 15 -4.02 10.18 11.13
C VAL A 15 -2.78 11.03 10.88
N VAL A 16 -1.72 10.74 11.63
CA VAL A 16 -0.48 11.55 11.65
C VAL A 16 0.72 10.81 11.07
N ASP A 17 0.78 9.49 11.24
CA ASP A 17 1.87 8.66 10.70
C ASP A 17 1.42 7.20 10.58
N VAL A 18 2.13 6.44 9.74
CA VAL A 18 2.03 4.99 9.65
C VAL A 18 3.41 4.39 9.90
N MET A 19 3.48 3.51 10.89
CA MET A 19 4.71 2.80 11.22
C MET A 19 4.57 1.32 10.94
N ILE A 20 5.70 0.68 10.63
CA ILE A 20 5.81 -0.76 10.43
C ILE A 20 6.81 -1.38 11.38
N LYS A 21 6.64 -2.67 11.64
CA LYS A 21 7.55 -3.47 12.46
C LYS A 21 7.70 -4.86 11.84
N SER A 22 8.95 -5.27 11.67
CA SER A 22 9.29 -6.52 10.96
C SER A 22 9.01 -7.80 11.73
N ASN A 23 8.80 -7.73 13.05
CA ASN A 23 8.49 -8.88 13.88
C ASN A 23 7.12 -8.74 14.56
N SER A 24 6.59 -9.86 15.05
CA SER A 24 5.27 -9.96 15.69
C SER A 24 5.30 -9.79 17.21
N ASP A 25 6.45 -9.40 17.81
CA ASP A 25 6.51 -9.13 19.25
C ASP A 25 5.62 -7.92 19.61
N THR A 26 4.96 -8.03 20.75
CA THR A 26 4.12 -7.01 21.37
C THR A 26 4.89 -5.80 21.93
N GLY A 27 6.21 -5.90 22.09
CA GLY A 27 7.06 -4.82 22.61
C GLY A 27 7.11 -3.55 21.75
N GLU A 28 7.53 -2.44 22.36
CA GLU A 28 7.61 -1.11 21.71
C GLU A 28 8.89 -0.88 20.88
N GLY A 29 9.84 -1.81 20.89
CA GLY A 29 11.06 -1.68 20.08
C GLY A 29 10.82 -2.03 18.61
N GLY A 30 11.55 -1.37 17.70
CA GLY A 30 11.65 -1.76 16.29
C GLY A 30 10.60 -1.19 15.34
N TRP A 31 9.86 -0.15 15.75
CA TRP A 31 8.98 0.60 14.87
C TRP A 31 9.77 1.55 13.98
N VAL A 32 9.40 1.60 12.70
CA VAL A 32 9.97 2.51 11.71
C VAL A 32 8.81 3.16 10.97
N SER A 33 8.83 4.49 10.83
CA SER A 33 7.85 5.19 9.98
C SER A 33 8.07 4.79 8.52
N ILE A 34 6.98 4.65 7.77
CA ILE A 34 7.06 4.38 6.31
C ILE A 34 7.43 5.62 5.50
N GLY A 35 7.54 6.79 6.15
CA GLY A 35 7.96 8.03 5.50
C GLY A 35 6.78 8.88 5.04
N ASN A 36 6.62 9.05 3.73
CA ASN A 36 5.68 10.03 3.18
C ASN A 36 4.25 9.51 3.27
N ILE A 37 3.44 10.08 4.15
CA ILE A 37 2.01 9.77 4.25
C ILE A 37 1.17 11.00 3.91
N ASN A 38 -0.13 10.80 3.75
CA ASN A 38 -1.16 11.84 3.66
C ASN A 38 -1.77 12.03 5.06
N PRO A 39 -1.19 12.85 5.95
CA PRO A 39 -1.78 13.11 7.25
C PRO A 39 -3.06 13.93 7.09
N GLY A 40 -4.02 13.72 7.96
CA GLY A 40 -5.28 14.45 7.91
C GLY A 40 -6.36 13.86 8.80
N ILE A 41 -7.48 14.58 8.87
CA ILE A 41 -8.69 14.14 9.56
C ILE A 41 -9.61 13.48 8.54
N TYR A 42 -10.03 12.26 8.84
CA TYR A 42 -10.88 11.45 7.99
C TYR A 42 -12.18 11.11 8.71
N ASP A 43 -13.33 11.41 8.09
CA ASP A 43 -14.62 10.91 8.57
C ASP A 43 -14.76 9.46 8.16
N LEU A 44 -14.76 8.57 9.15
CA LEU A 44 -14.86 7.13 8.94
C LEU A 44 -16.23 6.71 8.38
N LEU A 45 -17.27 7.52 8.56
CA LEU A 45 -18.60 7.24 8.00
C LEU A 45 -18.65 7.49 6.48
N GLU A 46 -17.83 8.41 5.97
CA GLU A 46 -17.68 8.65 4.52
C GLU A 46 -16.86 7.56 3.82
N LEU A 47 -16.04 6.80 4.55
CA LEU A 47 -15.22 5.70 4.03
C LEU A 47 -15.98 4.36 3.96
N THR A 48 -17.30 4.43 3.74
CA THR A 48 -18.19 3.27 3.61
C THR A 48 -18.63 3.07 2.15
N GLY A 49 -19.25 1.93 1.85
CA GLY A 49 -19.81 1.67 0.52
C GLY A 49 -18.78 1.51 -0.60
N GLY A 50 -17.54 1.14 -0.26
CA GLY A 50 -16.44 0.97 -1.23
C GLY A 50 -15.63 2.25 -1.50
N ILE A 51 -15.89 3.32 -0.74
CA ILE A 51 -15.06 4.53 -0.75
C ILE A 51 -13.84 4.28 0.15
N SER A 52 -12.65 4.58 -0.35
CA SER A 52 -11.39 4.42 0.39
C SER A 52 -10.47 5.61 0.13
N VAL A 53 -9.63 5.92 1.10
CA VAL A 53 -8.58 6.95 0.98
C VAL A 53 -7.20 6.32 1.02
N ILE A 54 -6.28 6.84 0.20
CA ILE A 54 -4.87 6.42 0.23
C ILE A 54 -4.16 7.18 1.33
N LEU A 55 -3.73 6.47 2.37
CA LEU A 55 -2.94 7.04 3.45
C LEU A 55 -1.45 7.19 3.08
N ALA A 56 -0.92 6.27 2.27
CA ALA A 56 0.50 6.25 1.94
C ALA A 56 0.77 5.40 0.69
N ASP A 57 1.84 5.76 -0.03
CA ASP A 57 2.43 4.97 -1.12
C ASP A 57 3.96 5.14 -1.02
N ASN A 58 4.64 4.14 -0.45
CA ASN A 58 6.08 4.18 -0.17
C ASN A 58 6.73 2.84 -0.47
N GLU A 59 8.02 2.91 -0.83
CA GLU A 59 8.90 1.75 -0.81
C GLU A 59 9.22 1.34 0.63
N VAL A 60 9.10 0.05 0.92
CA VAL A 60 9.44 -0.53 2.22
C VAL A 60 10.42 -1.69 2.04
N PRO A 61 11.25 -2.02 3.05
CA PRO A 61 12.14 -3.16 2.96
C PRO A 61 11.37 -4.47 2.73
N SER A 62 11.87 -5.30 1.80
CA SER A 62 11.42 -6.69 1.66
C SER A 62 11.72 -7.50 2.92
N GLY A 63 10.93 -8.52 3.18
CA GLY A 63 11.07 -9.41 4.34
C GLY A 63 9.76 -9.57 5.10
N HIS A 64 9.84 -10.06 6.33
CA HIS A 64 8.64 -10.24 7.15
C HIS A 64 8.15 -8.90 7.69
N LEU A 65 6.86 -8.61 7.50
CA LEU A 65 6.11 -7.52 8.09
C LEU A 65 5.15 -8.10 9.13
N GLY A 66 5.53 -8.01 10.40
CA GLY A 66 4.73 -8.54 11.49
C GLY A 66 3.55 -7.63 11.83
N GLN A 67 3.80 -6.33 11.97
CA GLN A 67 2.80 -5.38 12.46
C GLN A 67 2.85 -4.04 11.72
N MET A 68 1.70 -3.37 11.68
CA MET A 68 1.53 -1.98 11.28
C MET A 68 0.95 -1.19 12.44
N ARG A 69 1.24 0.10 12.53
CA ARG A 69 0.71 1.01 13.55
C ARG A 69 0.26 2.31 12.90
N LEU A 70 -0.98 2.70 13.14
CA LEU A 70 -1.46 4.03 12.79
C LEU A 70 -1.26 4.93 14.00
N ILE A 71 -0.51 6.00 13.80
CA ILE A 71 -0.39 7.07 14.79
C ILE A 71 -1.56 8.01 14.57
N LEU A 72 -2.40 8.13 15.60
CA LEU A 72 -3.49 9.08 15.61
C LEU A 72 -3.07 10.35 16.32
N GLY A 73 -3.56 11.49 15.86
CA GLY A 73 -3.34 12.76 16.51
C GLY A 73 -4.37 13.03 17.63
N ASP A 74 -4.47 14.29 18.04
CA ASP A 74 -5.34 14.72 19.13
C ASP A 74 -6.64 15.39 18.63
N GLU A 75 -6.76 15.69 17.33
CA GLU A 75 -7.90 16.38 16.72
C GLU A 75 -9.04 15.41 16.31
N ASN A 76 -9.25 14.33 17.06
CA ASN A 76 -10.35 13.39 16.79
C ASN A 76 -11.67 13.91 17.39
N THR A 77 -12.76 13.81 16.63
CA THR A 77 -14.09 14.25 17.06
C THR A 77 -15.20 13.29 16.64
N VAL A 78 -16.35 13.38 17.32
CA VAL A 78 -17.59 12.73 16.91
C VAL A 78 -18.70 13.77 16.86
N VAL A 79 -19.55 13.72 15.85
CA VAL A 79 -20.70 14.60 15.72
C VAL A 79 -21.96 13.80 16.03
N LYS A 80 -22.81 14.34 16.91
CA LYS A 80 -24.10 13.76 17.27
C LYS A 80 -25.15 14.86 17.34
N ASP A 81 -26.23 14.71 16.59
CA ASP A 81 -27.30 15.70 16.49
C ASP A 81 -26.78 17.11 16.10
N GLY A 82 -25.76 17.15 15.24
CA GLY A 82 -25.07 18.37 14.80
C GLY A 82 -24.15 19.03 15.85
N ILE A 83 -23.93 18.40 17.01
CA ILE A 83 -23.03 18.89 18.05
C ILE A 83 -21.70 18.12 17.98
N ILE A 84 -20.59 18.86 17.97
CA ILE A 84 -19.24 18.29 17.94
C ILE A 84 -18.79 17.97 19.37
N TYR A 85 -18.33 16.75 19.59
CA TYR A 85 -17.73 16.29 20.84
C TYR A 85 -16.30 15.79 20.62
N PRO A 86 -15.39 16.03 21.58
CA PRO A 86 -14.06 15.42 21.55
C PRO A 86 -14.14 13.89 21.59
N LEU A 87 -13.37 13.24 20.72
CA LEU A 87 -13.24 11.79 20.66
C LEU A 87 -11.87 11.39 21.18
N ARG A 88 -11.83 10.59 22.24
CA ARG A 88 -10.60 10.04 22.78
C ARG A 88 -10.34 8.69 22.15
N THR A 89 -9.07 8.38 21.94
CA THR A 89 -8.61 7.11 21.38
C THR A 89 -7.65 6.46 22.39
N PRO A 90 -8.12 5.98 23.57
CA PRO A 90 -7.21 5.58 24.65
C PRO A 90 -6.16 4.53 24.24
N SER A 91 -6.52 3.61 23.35
CA SER A 91 -5.59 2.63 22.77
C SER A 91 -4.53 3.26 21.87
N ALA A 92 -4.90 4.30 21.11
CA ALA A 92 -4.00 5.02 20.20
C ALA A 92 -3.12 6.06 20.93
N GLN A 93 -3.65 6.74 21.94
CA GLN A 93 -2.91 7.74 22.73
C GLN A 93 -1.73 7.14 23.49
N GLN A 94 -1.77 5.84 23.81
CA GLN A 94 -0.66 5.16 24.49
C GLN A 94 0.40 4.62 23.51
N SER A 95 -0.01 4.08 22.37
CA SER A 95 0.92 3.34 21.49
C SER A 95 0.54 3.31 20.01
N GLY A 96 -0.40 4.14 19.57
CA GLY A 96 -1.03 4.05 18.25
C GLY A 96 -1.97 2.84 18.10
N LEU A 97 -2.70 2.78 16.99
CA LEU A 97 -3.53 1.63 16.65
C LEU A 97 -2.68 0.56 15.99
N LYS A 98 -2.34 -0.47 16.77
CA LYS A 98 -1.54 -1.61 16.30
C LYS A 98 -2.40 -2.63 15.56
N LEU A 99 -1.94 -3.04 14.40
CA LEU A 99 -2.57 -4.01 13.52
C LEU A 99 -1.59 -5.17 13.29
N GLN A 100 -2.10 -6.40 13.44
CA GLN A 100 -1.33 -7.61 13.12
C GLN A 100 -1.42 -7.86 11.62
N ILE A 101 -0.27 -8.01 10.97
CA ILE A 101 -0.16 -8.16 9.51
C ILE A 101 0.31 -9.58 9.18
N ASN A 102 1.47 -9.97 9.73
CA ASN A 102 2.10 -11.28 9.50
C ASN A 102 2.24 -11.66 8.01
N GLN A 103 2.73 -10.71 7.19
CA GLN A 103 2.92 -10.90 5.75
C GLN A 103 4.41 -10.96 5.41
N THR A 104 4.81 -11.83 4.49
CA THR A 104 6.15 -11.75 3.87
C THR A 104 6.07 -10.91 2.61
N LEU A 105 6.90 -9.87 2.53
CA LEU A 105 7.05 -8.98 1.38
C LEU A 105 8.25 -9.45 0.56
N GLU A 106 7.97 -10.08 -0.57
CA GLU A 106 8.99 -10.37 -1.58
C GLU A 106 9.44 -9.05 -2.25
N PRO A 107 10.73 -8.93 -2.63
CA PRO A 107 11.21 -7.79 -3.38
C PRO A 107 10.50 -7.69 -4.73
N ASP A 108 10.59 -6.50 -5.35
CA ASP A 108 10.12 -6.23 -6.72
C ASP A 108 8.60 -6.29 -6.95
N PHE A 109 7.81 -6.60 -5.91
CA PHE A 109 6.35 -6.56 -5.96
C PHE A 109 5.77 -5.41 -5.12
N THR A 110 4.59 -4.99 -5.57
CA THR A 110 3.73 -4.00 -4.91
C THR A 110 2.70 -4.75 -4.08
N TYR A 111 2.44 -4.26 -2.87
CA TYR A 111 1.46 -4.82 -1.95
C TYR A 111 0.45 -3.75 -1.58
N ASN A 112 -0.84 -4.07 -1.66
CA ASN A 112 -1.88 -3.22 -1.12
C ASN A 112 -2.27 -3.72 0.27
N PHE A 113 -2.33 -2.79 1.23
CA PHE A 113 -2.85 -3.02 2.57
C PHE A 113 -4.14 -2.23 2.70
N LEU A 114 -5.28 -2.92 2.76
CA LEU A 114 -6.57 -2.31 3.00
C LEU A 114 -6.91 -2.39 4.49
N LEU A 115 -7.14 -1.24 5.09
CA LEU A 115 -7.52 -1.09 6.49
C LEU A 115 -9.02 -0.83 6.55
N ASP A 116 -9.79 -1.87 6.77
CA ASP A 116 -11.24 -1.82 6.86
C ASP A 116 -11.64 -1.47 8.30
N PHE A 117 -12.12 -0.24 8.48
CA PHE A 117 -12.56 0.27 9.77
C PHE A 117 -14.04 -0.04 9.97
N ASP A 118 -14.33 -0.95 10.90
CA ASP A 118 -15.69 -1.37 11.21
C ASP A 118 -16.29 -0.36 12.19
N VAL A 119 -16.84 0.75 11.68
CA VAL A 119 -17.40 1.81 12.53
C VAL A 119 -18.57 1.31 13.38
N HIS A 120 -19.35 0.36 12.86
CA HIS A 120 -20.49 -0.22 13.59
C HIS A 120 -20.04 -1.05 14.80
N ASN A 121 -18.97 -1.83 14.69
CA ASN A 121 -18.41 -2.55 15.83
C ASN A 121 -17.41 -1.71 16.64
N SER A 122 -16.98 -0.57 16.12
CA SER A 122 -16.14 0.37 16.83
C SER A 122 -16.96 1.10 17.87
N VAL A 123 -16.84 0.66 19.12
CA VAL A 123 -17.69 1.14 20.19
C VAL A 123 -17.25 2.56 20.55
N VAL A 124 -18.15 3.52 20.33
CA VAL A 124 -18.04 4.85 20.89
C VAL A 124 -18.79 4.87 22.21
N VAL A 125 -18.08 4.99 23.33
CA VAL A 125 -18.69 5.00 24.67
C VAL A 125 -18.64 6.41 25.23
N GLU A 126 -19.79 6.95 25.63
CA GLU A 126 -19.83 8.14 26.47
C GLU A 126 -19.18 7.79 27.82
N ALA A 127 -18.08 8.47 28.15
CA ALA A 127 -17.30 8.24 29.35
C ALA A 127 -18.05 8.78 30.59
N GLY A 128 -19.12 8.09 30.98
CA GLY A 128 -20.00 8.49 32.08
C GLY A 128 -20.60 9.88 31.88
N ASN A 129 -20.86 10.63 32.97
CA ASN A 129 -21.41 12.00 32.90
C ASN A 129 -20.40 13.07 32.45
N SER A 130 -19.28 12.69 31.83
CA SER A 130 -18.21 13.63 31.46
C SER A 130 -18.40 14.31 30.11
N GLY A 131 -19.36 13.82 29.29
CA GLY A 131 -19.58 14.31 27.92
C GLY A 131 -18.44 14.01 26.94
N ASN A 132 -17.49 13.15 27.30
CA ASN A 132 -16.42 12.69 26.41
C ASN A 132 -16.81 11.38 25.75
N TYR A 133 -16.41 11.18 24.50
CA TYR A 133 -16.58 9.91 23.79
C TYR A 133 -15.24 9.19 23.67
N ASN A 134 -15.23 7.86 23.83
CA ASN A 134 -14.05 7.02 23.64
C ASN A 134 -14.25 6.09 22.44
N LEU A 135 -13.31 6.11 21.49
CA LEU A 135 -13.25 5.19 20.37
C LEU A 135 -12.51 3.91 20.75
N HIS A 136 -13.19 2.77 20.62
CA HIS A 136 -12.58 1.44 20.63
C HIS A 136 -12.61 0.88 19.20
N PRO A 137 -11.59 1.17 18.38
CA PRO A 137 -11.63 0.85 16.97
C PRO A 137 -11.52 -0.66 16.73
N VAL A 138 -12.34 -1.15 15.80
CA VAL A 138 -12.23 -2.51 15.25
C VAL A 138 -11.79 -2.37 13.80
N ILE A 139 -10.55 -2.77 13.52
CA ILE A 139 -9.96 -2.67 12.18
C ILE A 139 -9.59 -4.06 11.70
N ARG A 140 -9.94 -4.37 10.46
CA ARG A 140 -9.49 -5.58 9.75
C ARG A 140 -8.48 -5.16 8.70
N VAL A 141 -7.40 -5.93 8.57
CA VAL A 141 -6.42 -5.70 7.52
C VAL A 141 -6.55 -6.80 6.48
N THR A 142 -6.67 -6.39 5.22
CA THR A 142 -6.56 -7.29 4.07
C THR A 142 -5.29 -6.92 3.31
N THR A 143 -4.53 -7.94 2.93
CA THR A 143 -3.28 -7.79 2.18
C THR A 143 -3.43 -8.48 0.83
N GLU A 144 -2.97 -7.81 -0.23
CA GLU A 144 -2.90 -8.41 -1.56
C GLU A 144 -1.58 -8.04 -2.25
N VAL A 145 -1.03 -8.97 -3.01
CA VAL A 145 0.02 -8.66 -3.98
C VAL A 145 -0.65 -8.05 -5.19
N ALA A 146 -0.27 -6.82 -5.52
CA ALA A 146 -0.91 -6.00 -6.54
C ALA A 146 -0.17 -5.99 -7.88
N SER A 147 1.03 -6.58 -7.95
CA SER A 147 1.85 -6.61 -9.16
C SER A 147 2.68 -7.88 -9.31
N GLY A 148 3.15 -8.11 -10.54
CA GLY A 148 4.19 -9.06 -10.89
C GLY A 148 5.40 -8.33 -11.48
N ALA A 149 6.28 -9.10 -12.11
CA ALA A 149 7.43 -8.57 -12.84
C ALA A 149 7.56 -9.23 -14.22
N ILE A 150 8.24 -8.57 -15.14
CA ILE A 150 8.63 -9.11 -16.43
C ILE A 150 10.14 -9.18 -16.49
N LYS A 151 10.70 -10.32 -16.90
CA LYS A 151 12.14 -10.54 -17.03
C LYS A 151 12.45 -11.10 -18.41
N GLY A 152 13.63 -10.79 -18.93
CA GLY A 152 14.15 -11.42 -20.13
C GLY A 152 15.64 -11.17 -20.32
N THR A 153 16.19 -11.78 -21.35
CA THR A 153 17.58 -11.57 -21.78
C THR A 153 17.59 -11.09 -23.22
N VAL A 154 18.29 -10.00 -23.49
CA VAL A 154 18.48 -9.44 -24.84
C VAL A 154 19.79 -9.96 -25.43
N LEU A 155 19.75 -10.30 -26.72
CA LEU A 155 20.91 -10.66 -27.51
C LEU A 155 21.05 -9.72 -28.73
N PRO A 156 22.28 -9.32 -29.10
CA PRO A 156 23.55 -9.64 -28.42
C PRO A 156 23.71 -8.88 -27.08
N ALA A 157 24.31 -9.53 -26.08
CA ALA A 157 24.33 -9.05 -24.69
C ALA A 157 25.23 -7.82 -24.46
N ASP A 158 26.15 -7.55 -25.38
CA ASP A 158 27.05 -6.40 -25.36
C ASP A 158 26.42 -5.11 -25.93
N VAL A 159 25.16 -5.16 -26.37
CA VAL A 159 24.39 -3.99 -26.79
C VAL A 159 23.49 -3.52 -25.65
N PRO A 160 23.78 -2.34 -25.05
CA PRO A 160 22.89 -1.74 -24.06
C PRO A 160 21.49 -1.55 -24.64
N THR A 161 20.48 -2.03 -23.93
CA THR A 161 19.10 -2.01 -24.38
C THR A 161 18.17 -1.57 -23.26
N LEU A 162 17.33 -0.59 -23.56
CA LEU A 162 16.26 -0.14 -22.68
C LEU A 162 15.01 -1.00 -22.92
N ALA A 163 14.64 -1.82 -21.94
CA ALA A 163 13.34 -2.47 -21.90
C ALA A 163 12.29 -1.51 -21.36
N SER A 164 11.08 -1.53 -21.92
CA SER A 164 9.99 -0.68 -21.49
C SER A 164 8.62 -1.31 -21.67
N VAL A 165 7.68 -0.93 -20.80
CA VAL A 165 6.27 -1.29 -20.88
C VAL A 165 5.41 -0.11 -20.42
N VAL A 166 4.26 0.11 -21.07
CA VAL A 166 3.31 1.16 -20.66
C VAL A 166 2.25 0.56 -19.73
N VAL A 167 2.16 1.09 -18.52
CA VAL A 167 1.20 0.71 -17.47
C VAL A 167 0.36 1.93 -17.13
N ASN A 168 -0.94 1.89 -17.37
CA ASN A 168 -1.88 2.99 -17.05
C ASN A 168 -1.41 4.37 -17.57
N GLY A 169 -0.76 4.41 -18.73
CA GLY A 169 -0.24 5.64 -19.35
C GLY A 169 1.15 6.09 -18.85
N VAL A 170 1.75 5.36 -17.90
CA VAL A 170 3.12 5.58 -17.41
C VAL A 170 4.05 4.52 -17.99
N THR A 171 5.21 4.94 -18.48
CA THR A 171 6.22 3.99 -18.98
C THR A 171 7.11 3.52 -17.84
N VAL A 172 7.11 2.21 -17.58
CA VAL A 172 8.08 1.53 -16.71
C VAL A 172 9.25 1.07 -17.56
N THR A 173 10.48 1.29 -17.10
CA THR A 173 11.69 1.01 -17.87
C THR A 173 12.76 0.31 -17.05
N ALA A 174 13.59 -0.49 -17.72
CA ALA A 174 14.79 -1.10 -17.15
C ALA A 174 15.88 -1.23 -18.21
N GLU A 175 17.11 -0.89 -17.85
CA GLU A 175 18.29 -1.14 -18.68
C GLU A 175 18.74 -2.60 -18.54
N THR A 176 19.28 -3.17 -19.62
CA THR A 176 19.97 -4.45 -19.55
C THR A 176 21.30 -4.33 -18.79
N ASN A 177 21.65 -5.33 -18.00
CA ASN A 177 22.99 -5.45 -17.42
C ASN A 177 24.03 -5.99 -18.43
N ASP A 178 25.27 -6.20 -17.99
CA ASP A 178 26.41 -6.67 -18.80
C ASP A 178 26.22 -8.05 -19.47
N ILE A 179 25.19 -8.81 -19.08
CA ILE A 179 24.82 -10.09 -19.68
C ILE A 179 23.49 -10.03 -20.44
N GLY A 180 22.99 -8.83 -20.73
CA GLY A 180 21.77 -8.59 -21.49
C GLY A 180 20.47 -8.78 -20.70
N VAL A 181 20.52 -9.00 -19.38
CA VAL A 181 19.30 -9.26 -18.57
C VAL A 181 18.64 -7.95 -18.14
N PHE A 182 17.32 -7.86 -18.32
CA PHE A 182 16.48 -6.78 -17.78
C PHE A 182 15.38 -7.35 -16.88
N GLN A 183 14.85 -6.52 -15.97
CA GLN A 183 13.66 -6.83 -15.19
C GLN A 183 12.81 -5.57 -14.98
N LEU A 184 11.54 -5.63 -15.37
CA LEU A 184 10.53 -4.59 -15.17
C LEU A 184 9.67 -5.00 -13.97
N ASN A 185 9.75 -4.24 -12.88
CA ASN A 185 9.10 -4.53 -11.61
C ASN A 185 7.77 -3.77 -11.46
N GLY A 186 6.93 -4.21 -10.53
CA GLY A 186 5.73 -3.46 -10.18
C GLY A 186 4.66 -3.42 -11.27
N ILE A 187 4.63 -4.41 -12.17
CA ILE A 187 3.69 -4.44 -13.29
C ILE A 187 2.37 -5.09 -12.82
N PRO A 188 1.22 -4.40 -12.83
CA PRO A 188 -0.06 -5.01 -12.47
C PRO A 188 -0.39 -6.22 -13.35
N SER A 189 -1.23 -7.13 -12.86
CA SER A 189 -1.70 -8.25 -13.68
C SER A 189 -2.41 -7.75 -14.94
N GLY A 190 -2.05 -8.31 -16.09
CA GLY A 190 -2.57 -7.85 -17.37
C GLY A 190 -1.85 -8.49 -18.55
N THR A 191 -2.11 -7.98 -19.74
CA THR A 191 -1.39 -8.35 -20.96
C THR A 191 -0.79 -7.11 -21.58
N TYR A 192 0.50 -7.16 -21.85
CA TYR A 192 1.31 -5.99 -22.22
C TYR A 192 2.10 -6.22 -23.50
N SER A 193 2.55 -5.11 -24.08
CA SER A 193 3.57 -5.08 -25.12
C SER A 193 4.87 -4.56 -24.51
N VAL A 194 5.94 -5.35 -24.61
CA VAL A 194 7.27 -4.98 -24.12
C VAL A 194 8.09 -4.48 -25.30
N THR A 195 8.68 -3.30 -25.16
CA THR A 195 9.53 -2.68 -26.20
C THR A 195 10.98 -2.68 -25.75
N LEU A 196 11.85 -3.25 -26.56
CA LEU A 196 13.29 -3.28 -26.40
C LEU A 196 13.93 -2.29 -27.36
N THR A 197 14.53 -1.24 -26.82
CA THR A 197 15.16 -0.16 -27.60
C THR A 197 16.68 -0.23 -27.40
N PRO A 198 17.44 -0.78 -28.38
CA PRO A 198 18.89 -0.83 -28.27
C PRO A 198 19.52 0.56 -28.41
N ASP A 199 20.75 0.70 -27.94
CA ASP A 199 21.56 1.90 -28.18
C ASP A 199 21.61 2.20 -29.68
N ALA A 200 21.30 3.44 -30.06
CA ALA A 200 21.26 3.87 -31.45
C ALA A 200 22.60 3.67 -32.19
N ALA A 201 23.73 3.69 -31.47
CA ALA A 201 25.06 3.45 -32.04
C ALA A 201 25.27 1.98 -32.50
N SER A 202 24.46 1.03 -32.01
CA SER A 202 24.52 -0.38 -32.42
C SER A 202 24.03 -0.59 -33.85
N GLY A 203 23.18 0.30 -34.37
CA GLY A 203 22.51 0.14 -35.66
C GLY A 203 21.41 -0.93 -35.69
N LEU A 204 21.08 -1.55 -34.56
CA LEU A 204 20.03 -2.56 -34.45
C LEU A 204 18.64 -1.92 -34.32
N GLY A 205 17.61 -2.67 -34.73
CA GLY A 205 16.23 -2.20 -34.68
C GLY A 205 15.58 -2.36 -33.29
N VAL A 206 14.51 -1.59 -33.06
CA VAL A 206 13.62 -1.79 -31.91
C VAL A 206 12.85 -3.10 -32.07
N LEU A 207 12.78 -3.90 -31.00
CA LEU A 207 11.96 -5.11 -30.95
C LEU A 207 10.75 -4.88 -30.04
N VAL A 208 9.56 -5.18 -30.54
CA VAL A 208 8.31 -5.17 -29.77
C VAL A 208 7.81 -6.60 -29.61
N VAL A 209 7.53 -7.00 -28.37
CA VAL A 209 6.97 -8.30 -28.03
C VAL A 209 5.59 -8.09 -27.42
N ASP A 210 4.55 -8.45 -28.18
CA ASP A 210 3.16 -8.37 -27.75
C ASP A 210 2.73 -9.61 -26.96
N GLY A 211 1.64 -9.47 -26.19
CA GLY A 211 0.98 -10.60 -25.54
C GLY A 211 1.69 -11.11 -24.28
N VAL A 212 2.54 -10.30 -23.66
CA VAL A 212 3.23 -10.66 -22.42
C VAL A 212 2.24 -10.61 -21.27
N VAL A 213 1.89 -11.78 -20.74
CA VAL A 213 0.91 -11.93 -19.64
C VAL A 213 1.60 -11.81 -18.29
N VAL A 214 1.20 -10.84 -17.49
CA VAL A 214 1.69 -10.65 -16.11
C VAL A 214 0.65 -11.14 -15.12
N VAL A 215 1.12 -11.87 -14.11
CA VAL A 215 0.32 -12.37 -12.99
C VAL A 215 0.90 -11.82 -11.69
N ASN A 216 0.03 -11.35 -10.78
CA ASN A 216 0.47 -10.81 -9.49
C ASN A 216 1.24 -11.86 -8.68
N GLY A 217 2.34 -11.43 -8.06
CA GLY A 217 3.24 -12.29 -7.29
C GLY A 217 4.07 -13.27 -8.13
N GLN A 218 4.14 -13.07 -9.45
CA GLN A 218 4.94 -13.89 -10.35
C GLN A 218 5.89 -13.06 -11.21
N ILE A 219 7.01 -13.68 -11.57
CA ILE A 219 7.93 -13.17 -12.58
C ILE A 219 7.62 -13.87 -13.90
N THR A 220 7.23 -13.08 -14.90
CA THR A 220 7.00 -13.53 -16.27
C THR A 220 8.33 -13.51 -17.01
N ASP A 221 8.87 -14.68 -17.32
CA ASP A 221 10.11 -14.81 -18.08
C ASP A 221 9.83 -14.89 -19.59
N MET A 222 10.30 -13.90 -20.33
CA MET A 222 10.22 -13.82 -21.79
C MET A 222 11.30 -14.65 -22.50
N GLY A 223 12.24 -15.23 -21.75
CA GLY A 223 13.39 -15.96 -22.29
C GLY A 223 14.40 -15.04 -22.98
N SER A 224 15.08 -15.58 -23.99
CA SER A 224 16.08 -14.85 -24.79
C SER A 224 15.46 -14.23 -26.04
N LEU A 225 15.71 -12.95 -26.24
CA LEU A 225 15.15 -12.12 -27.30
C LEU A 225 16.29 -11.54 -28.13
N THR A 226 16.31 -11.84 -29.43
CA THR A 226 17.36 -11.35 -30.34
C THR A 226 16.88 -10.10 -31.05
N LEU A 227 17.67 -9.02 -30.96
CA LEU A 227 17.41 -7.76 -31.66
C LEU A 227 17.51 -7.94 -33.19
N PRO A 228 16.63 -7.28 -33.96
CA PRO A 228 16.58 -7.39 -35.43
C PRO A 228 17.66 -6.58 -36.17
#